data_AF-A0A7X4CF22-F1
#
_entry.id   AF-A0A7X4CF22-F1
#
_cell.length_a   1.000
_cell.length_b   1.000
_cell.length_c   1.000
_cell.angle_alpha   90.00
_cell.angle_beta   90.00
_cell.angle_gamma   90.00
#
_symmetry.space_group_name_H-M   'P 1'
#
loop_
_entity.id
_entity.type
_entity.pdbx_description
1 polymer ?
#
loop_
_entity_poly.entity_id
_entity_poly.type
_entity_poly.pdbx_seq_one_letter_code
_entity_poly.pdbx_strand_id
1 'polypeptide(L)'
;MKKKKISGKLIKDYGDNPLIANFTNNLNVVQNKVEGFCEKARLELEAEAIQNKNHGKKVRTITETLVYKRAIDLMKKKTIPCYYWDFKEQKLVNVVREGNRFNGGYLSGRNHRMDFYQDNKGKINWQIITMFEANDVAFVPESERAGNSLLWSAHKDDILLLDDPDNLNNRVRMIVVKIKDGRMGVVKCTDARDARNRSLLEMGLKFFKDQRAQRIITNHLGEPTYFFPMLNEQK
;
A
#
# COMPACT_ATOMS: atom_id res chain seq x y z
N MET A 1 43.88 2.76 3.82
CA MET A 1 42.74 2.01 3.24
C MET A 1 42.10 2.83 2.11
N LYS A 2 42.12 2.32 0.87
CA LYS A 2 41.50 2.98 -0.30
C LYS A 2 39.99 2.77 -0.26
N LYS A 3 39.20 3.85 -0.26
CA LYS A 3 37.73 3.80 -0.43
C LYS A 3 37.41 3.48 -1.89
N LYS A 4 36.75 2.35 -2.15
CA LYS A 4 36.17 2.00 -3.46
C LYS A 4 34.97 2.93 -3.70
N LYS A 5 35.03 3.76 -4.75
CA LYS A 5 33.88 4.48 -5.32
C LYS A 5 32.98 3.46 -6.01
N ILE A 6 31.78 3.24 -5.48
CA ILE A 6 30.71 2.56 -6.21
C ILE A 6 29.99 3.64 -7.01
N SER A 7 30.23 3.69 -8.32
CA SER A 7 29.56 4.60 -9.24
C SER A 7 28.18 4.07 -9.60
N GLY A 8 27.18 4.34 -8.77
CA GLY A 8 25.79 4.36 -9.21
C GLY A 8 25.51 5.71 -9.86
N LYS A 9 24.95 5.72 -11.07
CA LYS A 9 24.42 6.95 -11.68
C LYS A 9 23.38 7.54 -10.73
N LEU A 10 23.73 8.65 -10.06
CA LEU A 10 22.82 9.48 -9.28
C LEU A 10 21.69 9.92 -10.21
N ILE A 11 20.48 9.43 -9.93
CA ILE A 11 19.25 10.07 -10.36
C ILE A 11 19.27 11.46 -9.72
N LYS A 12 19.22 12.50 -10.56
CA LYS A 12 19.28 13.94 -10.25
C LYS A 12 19.06 14.26 -8.77
N ASP A 13 20.06 14.90 -8.15
CA ASP A 13 19.99 15.53 -6.84
C ASP A 13 18.62 16.18 -6.62
N TYR A 14 17.81 15.59 -5.75
CA TYR A 14 16.59 16.21 -5.22
C TYR A 14 16.91 17.21 -4.09
N GLY A 15 18.19 17.60 -3.94
CA GLY A 15 18.69 18.48 -2.88
C GLY A 15 18.01 19.85 -2.82
N ASP A 16 17.43 20.29 -3.94
CA ASP A 16 16.76 21.60 -4.05
C ASP A 16 15.24 21.54 -3.92
N ASN A 17 14.63 20.39 -3.60
CA ASN A 17 13.18 20.34 -3.39
C ASN A 17 12.83 21.00 -2.03
N PRO A 18 12.12 22.15 -2.01
CA PRO A 18 11.78 22.86 -0.78
C PRO A 18 11.00 21.99 0.22
N LEU A 19 10.28 20.98 -0.28
CA LEU A 19 9.55 20.02 0.55
C LEU A 19 10.49 19.06 1.31
N ILE A 20 11.57 18.62 0.65
CA ILE A 20 12.58 17.73 1.27
C ILE A 20 13.41 18.53 2.28
N ALA A 21 13.79 19.77 1.95
CA ALA A 21 14.47 20.66 2.88
C ALA A 21 13.62 20.95 4.13
N ASN A 22 12.33 21.27 3.95
CA ASN A 22 11.39 21.46 5.05
C ASN A 22 11.20 20.19 5.89
N PHE A 23 11.16 19.02 5.25
CA PHE A 23 11.06 17.74 5.95
C PHE A 23 12.30 17.48 6.82
N THR A 24 13.50 17.63 6.27
CA THR A 24 14.76 17.43 7.01
C THR A 24 14.86 18.39 8.18
N ASN A 25 14.53 19.67 7.97
CA ASN A 25 14.51 20.67 9.04
C ASN A 25 13.53 20.29 10.15
N ASN A 26 12.32 19.83 9.81
CA ASN A 26 11.34 19.42 10.80
C ASN A 26 11.69 18.12 11.52
N LEU A 27 12.33 17.17 10.82
CA LEU A 27 12.83 15.93 11.42
C LEU A 27 13.93 16.23 12.43
N ASN A 28 14.85 17.16 12.10
CA ASN A 28 15.86 17.66 13.03
C ASN A 28 15.21 18.36 14.23
N VAL A 29 14.15 19.15 14.02
CA VAL A 29 13.40 19.77 15.14
C VAL A 29 12.78 18.72 16.06
N VAL A 30 12.21 17.63 15.52
CA VAL A 30 11.66 16.53 16.33
C VAL A 30 12.77 15.78 17.05
N GLN A 31 13.89 15.48 16.38
CA GLN A 31 15.05 14.83 16.99
C GLN A 31 15.60 15.65 18.15
N ASN A 32 15.87 16.94 17.93
CA ASN A 32 16.36 17.85 18.97
C ASN A 32 15.39 17.94 20.17
N LYS A 33 14.07 17.91 19.91
CA LYS A 33 13.06 17.87 20.98
C LYS A 33 13.15 16.57 21.77
N VAL A 34 13.26 15.41 21.11
CA VAL A 34 13.39 14.11 21.79
C VAL A 34 14.69 14.04 22.60
N GLU A 35 15.80 14.54 22.05
CA GLU A 35 17.09 14.61 22.75
C GLU A 35 17.00 15.44 24.04
N GLY A 36 16.25 16.54 24.03
CA GLY A 36 15.96 17.34 25.23
C GLY A 36 15.22 16.58 26.35
N PHE A 37 14.61 15.43 26.04
CA PHE A 37 13.97 14.55 27.03
C PHE A 37 14.80 13.31 27.42
N CYS A 38 15.92 13.03 26.74
CA CYS A 38 16.72 11.83 26.96
C CYS A 38 17.28 11.75 28.39
N GLU A 39 17.84 12.84 28.92
CA GLU A 39 18.36 12.86 30.29
C GLU A 39 17.27 12.60 31.33
N LYS A 40 16.11 13.25 31.16
CA LYS A 40 14.97 13.02 32.06
C LYS A 40 14.45 11.58 31.96
N ALA A 41 14.37 11.04 30.75
CA ALA A 41 13.96 9.66 30.51
C ALA A 41 14.92 8.65 31.17
N ARG A 42 16.22 8.93 31.14
CA ARG A 42 17.24 8.11 31.79
C ARG A 42 17.07 8.13 33.30
N LEU A 43 16.92 9.31 33.91
CA LEU A 43 16.71 9.44 35.35
C LEU A 43 15.43 8.72 35.83
N GLU A 44 14.33 8.79 35.07
CA GLU A 44 13.11 8.05 35.41
C GLU A 44 13.31 6.52 35.34
N LEU A 45 14.03 6.04 34.33
CA LEU A 45 14.35 4.61 34.20
C LEU A 45 15.29 4.12 35.30
N GLU A 46 16.27 4.94 35.71
CA GLU A 46 17.17 4.64 36.82
C GLU A 46 16.40 4.59 38.16
N ALA A 47 15.48 5.54 38.39
CA ALA A 47 14.62 5.53 39.57
C ALA A 47 13.69 4.29 39.62
N GLU A 48 13.09 3.93 38.48
CA GLU A 48 12.28 2.71 38.35
C GLU A 48 13.12 1.44 38.58
N ALA A 49 14.36 1.42 38.10
CA ALA A 49 15.28 0.30 38.33
C ALA A 49 15.60 0.12 39.82
N ILE A 50 15.85 1.22 40.55
CA ILE A 50 16.10 1.21 42.00
C ILE A 50 14.86 0.71 42.75
N GLN A 51 13.66 1.20 42.41
CA GLN A 51 12.42 0.73 43.02
C GLN A 51 12.17 -0.76 42.75
N ASN A 52 12.37 -1.22 41.52
CA ASN A 52 12.20 -2.63 41.18
C ASN A 52 13.19 -3.52 41.95
N LYS A 53 14.43 -3.07 42.16
CA LYS A 53 15.41 -3.76 43.01
C LYS A 53 14.92 -3.89 44.45
N ASN A 54 14.39 -2.81 45.01
CA ASN A 54 13.85 -2.78 46.39
C ASN A 54 12.62 -3.68 46.56
N HIS A 55 11.83 -3.88 45.50
CA HIS A 55 10.66 -4.77 45.49
C HIS A 55 10.98 -6.21 45.02
N GLY A 56 12.26 -6.59 44.91
CA GLY A 56 12.67 -7.94 44.50
C GLY A 56 12.35 -8.31 43.05
N LYS A 57 12.03 -7.33 42.20
CA LYS A 57 11.74 -7.53 40.77
C LYS A 57 13.02 -7.48 39.94
N LYS A 58 13.04 -8.21 38.81
CA LYS A 58 14.17 -8.19 37.87
C LYS A 58 14.38 -6.78 37.30
N VAL A 59 15.57 -6.24 37.53
CA VAL A 59 16.03 -4.98 36.94
C VAL A 59 16.42 -5.22 35.48
N ARG A 60 15.85 -4.45 34.56
CA ARG A 60 16.23 -4.48 33.14
C ARG A 60 17.42 -3.55 32.91
N THR A 61 18.34 -3.94 32.04
CA THR A 61 19.44 -3.07 31.59
C THR A 61 18.87 -1.85 30.87
N ILE A 62 19.31 -0.66 31.28
CA ILE A 62 18.91 0.60 30.65
C ILE A 62 19.75 0.78 29.39
N THR A 63 19.20 0.40 28.24
CA THR A 63 19.81 0.61 26.92
C THR A 63 19.40 1.97 26.34
N GLU A 64 20.21 2.54 25.44
CA GLU A 64 19.88 3.79 24.73
C GLU A 64 18.52 3.74 24.01
N THR A 65 18.15 2.59 23.44
CA THR A 65 16.84 2.40 22.79
C THR A 65 15.67 2.56 23.78
N LEU A 66 15.86 2.11 25.03
CA LEU A 66 14.87 2.24 26.10
C LEU A 66 14.75 3.70 26.56
N VAL A 67 15.89 4.39 26.69
CA VAL A 67 15.95 5.82 27.01
C VAL A 67 15.24 6.62 25.91
N TYR A 68 15.54 6.37 24.64
CA TYR A 68 14.94 7.07 23.51
C TYR A 68 13.43 6.83 23.42
N LYS A 69 12.97 5.59 23.63
CA LYS A 69 11.54 5.27 23.69
C LYS A 69 10.84 6.04 24.81
N ARG A 70 11.45 6.07 26.00
CA ARG A 70 10.90 6.81 27.15
C ARG A 70 10.91 8.31 26.93
N ALA A 71 11.93 8.86 26.27
CA ALA A 71 12.02 10.26 25.88
C ALA A 71 10.90 10.67 24.91
N ILE A 72 10.58 9.81 23.93
CA ILE A 72 9.43 9.98 23.04
C ILE A 72 8.12 10.01 23.85
N ASP A 73 7.94 9.11 24.80
CA ASP A 73 6.72 9.05 25.62
C ASP A 73 6.58 10.30 26.51
N LEU A 74 7.68 10.81 27.07
CA LEU A 74 7.69 12.06 27.82
C LEU A 74 7.39 13.28 26.94
N MET A 75 7.92 13.31 25.73
CA MET A 75 7.63 14.35 24.73
C MET A 75 6.15 14.33 24.35
N LYS A 76 5.57 13.15 24.05
CA LYS A 76 4.14 12.98 23.74
C LYS A 76 3.23 13.45 24.88
N LYS A 77 3.64 13.28 26.13
CA LYS A 77 2.90 13.75 27.31
C LYS A 77 2.97 15.28 27.49
N LYS A 78 4.04 15.94 27.02
CA LYS A 78 4.23 17.39 27.17
C LYS A 78 3.82 18.23 25.94
N THR A 79 3.61 17.63 24.77
CA THR A 79 3.32 18.40 23.54
C THR A 79 2.30 17.66 22.65
N ILE A 80 1.16 18.30 22.40
CA ILE A 80 0.15 17.97 21.36
C ILE A 80 0.66 18.51 20.01
N PRO A 81 0.35 17.95 18.82
CA PRO A 81 0.05 16.58 18.40
C PRO A 81 1.24 15.96 17.62
N CYS A 82 1.26 14.63 17.45
CA CYS A 82 2.07 14.02 16.39
C CYS A 82 1.49 14.45 15.04
N TYR A 83 2.18 15.33 14.32
CA TYR A 83 1.82 15.68 12.96
C TYR A 83 2.07 14.46 12.06
N TYR A 84 1.00 13.84 11.59
CA TYR A 84 1.04 12.99 10.42
C TYR A 84 0.61 13.86 9.24
N TRP A 85 1.48 14.00 8.25
CA TRP A 85 1.12 14.64 7.00
C TRP A 85 0.65 13.58 6.02
N ASP A 86 -0.65 13.65 5.72
CA ASP A 86 -1.23 12.98 4.57
C ASP A 86 -0.74 13.71 3.31
N PHE A 87 0.20 13.10 2.58
CA PHE A 87 0.56 13.57 1.25
C PHE A 87 -0.63 13.36 0.31
N LYS A 88 -1.46 14.39 0.16
CA LYS A 88 -2.62 14.38 -0.76
C LYS A 88 -2.25 14.56 -2.23
N GLU A 89 -0.97 14.73 -2.56
CA GLU A 89 -0.58 14.97 -3.94
C GLU A 89 -0.22 13.69 -4.69
N GLN A 90 -0.91 13.51 -5.82
CA GLN A 90 -0.94 12.35 -6.72
C GLN A 90 0.38 12.08 -7.46
N LYS A 91 1.54 12.46 -6.93
CA LYS A 91 2.83 12.30 -7.59
C LYS A 91 3.78 11.56 -6.66
N LEU A 92 4.31 10.44 -7.17
CA LEU A 92 5.32 9.62 -6.51
C LEU A 92 6.41 10.51 -5.91
N VAL A 93 6.49 10.56 -4.58
CA VAL A 93 7.73 10.94 -3.90
C VAL A 93 8.44 9.64 -3.60
N ASN A 94 9.39 9.29 -4.45
CA ASN A 94 10.28 8.17 -4.20
C ASN A 94 11.27 8.61 -3.12
N VAL A 95 10.95 8.34 -1.84
CA VAL A 95 11.89 8.61 -0.76
C VAL A 95 12.94 7.49 -0.80
N VAL A 96 14.13 7.83 -1.26
CA VAL A 96 15.28 6.92 -1.32
C VAL A 96 15.52 6.31 0.07
N ARG A 97 15.53 4.98 0.14
CA ARG A 97 15.82 4.21 1.36
C ARG A 97 17.32 4.25 1.66
N GLU A 98 17.75 5.15 2.54
CA GLU A 98 19.00 5.00 3.28
C GLU A 98 18.71 5.05 4.78
N GLY A 99 18.79 3.89 5.46
CA GLY A 99 18.66 3.83 6.92
C GLY A 99 17.24 3.97 7.50
N ASN A 100 17.19 4.16 8.83
CA ASN A 100 16.05 3.90 9.73
C ASN A 100 14.67 4.31 9.18
N ARG A 101 13.75 3.34 9.28
CA ARG A 101 12.31 3.36 8.91
C ARG A 101 11.67 4.76 8.91
N PHE A 102 11.33 5.25 7.72
CA PHE A 102 10.39 6.36 7.57
C PHE A 102 8.99 5.94 8.03
N ASN A 103 8.37 6.70 8.92
CA ASN A 103 6.95 6.59 9.28
C ASN A 103 6.10 7.50 8.39
N GLY A 104 6.29 7.42 7.07
CA GLY A 104 5.46 8.12 6.09
C GLY A 104 4.35 7.20 5.58
N GLY A 105 3.09 7.59 5.79
CA GLY A 105 1.93 6.88 5.24
C GLY A 105 1.59 7.36 3.83
N TYR A 106 1.40 6.43 2.91
CA TYR A 106 0.87 6.70 1.57
C TYR A 106 -0.65 6.48 1.58
N LEU A 107 -1.43 7.49 1.20
CA LEU A 107 -2.84 7.33 0.91
C LEU A 107 -3.01 6.84 -0.53
N SER A 108 -3.26 5.54 -0.69
CA SER A 108 -3.33 4.88 -1.99
C SER A 108 -4.54 5.31 -2.81
N GLY A 109 -4.38 6.39 -3.57
CA GLY A 109 -5.31 6.76 -4.64
C GLY A 109 -5.06 5.99 -5.95
N ARG A 110 -3.89 5.36 -6.13
CA ARG A 110 -3.49 4.71 -7.37
C ARG A 110 -2.78 3.38 -7.11
N ASN A 111 -3.54 2.29 -7.16
CA ASN A 111 -2.99 0.94 -7.18
C ASN A 111 -2.50 0.58 -8.59
N HIS A 112 -1.49 -0.29 -8.69
CA HIS A 112 -0.92 -0.70 -9.97
C HIS A 112 -1.90 -1.60 -10.72
N ARG A 113 -2.35 -2.68 -10.05
CA ARG A 113 -3.31 -3.64 -10.58
C ARG A 113 -3.93 -4.48 -9.46
N MET A 114 -4.91 -5.30 -9.81
CA MET A 114 -5.48 -6.33 -8.95
C MET A 114 -5.36 -7.69 -9.63
N ASP A 115 -4.63 -8.61 -9.02
CA ASP A 115 -4.40 -9.95 -9.53
C ASP A 115 -5.50 -10.88 -9.00
N PHE A 116 -6.18 -11.59 -9.90
CA PHE A 116 -7.08 -12.68 -9.58
C PHE A 116 -6.34 -13.99 -9.82
N TYR A 117 -6.29 -14.85 -8.81
CA TYR A 117 -5.53 -16.08 -8.87
C TYR A 117 -6.26 -17.22 -8.16
N GLN A 118 -5.93 -18.43 -8.55
CA GLN A 118 -6.36 -19.64 -7.86
C GLN A 118 -5.23 -20.09 -6.94
N ASP A 119 -5.56 -20.38 -5.68
CA ASP A 119 -4.59 -20.96 -4.75
C ASP A 119 -4.42 -22.47 -4.95
N ASN A 120 -3.44 -23.05 -4.25
CA ASN A 120 -3.16 -24.49 -4.28
C ASN A 120 -4.32 -25.39 -3.80
N LYS A 121 -5.37 -24.82 -3.20
CA LYS A 121 -6.61 -25.53 -2.80
C LYS A 121 -7.73 -25.36 -3.83
N GLY A 122 -7.44 -24.74 -4.98
CA GLY A 122 -8.41 -24.47 -6.02
C GLY A 122 -9.31 -23.26 -5.73
N LYS A 123 -9.08 -22.51 -4.65
CA LYS A 123 -9.91 -21.36 -4.29
C LYS A 123 -9.47 -20.11 -5.03
N ILE A 124 -10.43 -19.40 -5.60
CA ILE A 124 -10.20 -18.09 -6.22
C ILE A 124 -10.01 -17.03 -5.13
N ASN A 125 -8.89 -16.33 -5.20
CA ASN A 125 -8.52 -15.19 -4.36
C ASN A 125 -8.14 -14.00 -5.26
N TRP A 126 -7.98 -12.83 -4.63
CA TRP A 126 -7.43 -11.66 -5.29
C TRP A 126 -6.38 -10.97 -4.40
N GLN A 127 -5.47 -10.24 -5.03
CA GLN A 127 -4.48 -9.41 -4.34
C GLN A 127 -4.39 -8.06 -5.05
N ILE A 128 -4.36 -6.99 -4.28
CA ILE A 128 -4.04 -5.67 -4.82
C ILE A 128 -2.53 -5.52 -4.81
N ILE A 129 -1.97 -5.14 -5.95
CA ILE A 129 -0.58 -4.77 -6.08
C ILE A 129 -0.53 -3.25 -6.16
N THR A 130 0.09 -2.65 -5.17
CA THR A 130 0.32 -1.21 -5.12
C THR A 130 1.44 -0.79 -6.07
N MET A 131 1.53 0.51 -6.35
CA MET A 131 2.66 1.05 -7.13
C MET A 131 4.02 0.85 -6.43
N PHE A 132 4.06 0.75 -5.09
CA PHE A 132 5.31 0.49 -4.36
C PHE A 132 5.77 -0.94 -4.54
N GLU A 133 4.86 -1.89 -4.35
CA GLU A 133 5.13 -3.32 -4.54
C GLU A 133 5.55 -3.61 -5.98
N ALA A 134 4.88 -3.02 -6.98
CA ALA A 134 5.26 -3.17 -8.38
C ALA A 134 6.66 -2.63 -8.73
N ASN A 135 7.22 -1.73 -7.92
CA ASN A 135 8.57 -1.17 -8.10
C ASN A 135 9.61 -1.82 -7.17
N ASP A 136 9.20 -2.68 -6.24
CA ASP A 136 10.11 -3.39 -5.34
C ASP A 136 10.55 -4.71 -6.00
N VAL A 137 11.84 -4.81 -6.34
CA VAL A 137 12.42 -5.99 -7.00
C VAL A 137 12.32 -7.25 -6.12
N ALA A 138 12.24 -7.09 -4.80
CA ALA A 138 12.11 -8.21 -3.87
C ALA A 138 10.65 -8.64 -3.64
N PHE A 139 9.67 -7.89 -4.15
CA PHE A 139 8.27 -8.21 -3.99
C PHE A 139 7.86 -9.33 -4.96
N VAL A 140 7.19 -10.36 -4.41
CA VAL A 140 6.63 -11.47 -5.18
C VAL A 140 5.11 -11.51 -4.91
N PRO A 141 4.26 -11.29 -5.92
CA PRO A 141 2.82 -11.44 -5.79
C PRO A 141 2.41 -12.83 -5.28
N GLU A 142 1.31 -12.92 -4.53
CA GLU A 142 0.71 -14.19 -4.11
C GLU A 142 0.37 -15.08 -5.32
N SER A 143 -0.04 -14.47 -6.43
CA SER A 143 -0.35 -15.15 -7.69
C SER A 143 0.85 -15.89 -8.31
N GLU A 144 2.08 -15.48 -7.98
CA GLU A 144 3.33 -16.07 -8.49
C GLU A 144 3.98 -17.05 -7.49
N ARG A 145 3.41 -17.19 -6.28
CA ARG A 145 3.92 -18.16 -5.31
C ARG A 145 3.65 -19.60 -5.74
N ALA A 146 4.53 -20.50 -5.33
CA ALA A 146 4.43 -21.92 -5.67
C ALA A 146 3.07 -22.52 -5.29
N GLY A 147 2.43 -23.19 -6.24
CA GLY A 147 1.11 -23.80 -6.08
C GLY A 147 -0.06 -22.87 -6.39
N ASN A 148 0.18 -21.57 -6.59
CA ASN A 148 -0.84 -20.63 -7.04
C ASN A 148 -0.77 -20.46 -8.56
N SER A 149 -1.85 -19.98 -9.15
CA SER A 149 -1.93 -19.73 -10.59
C SER A 149 -2.69 -18.44 -10.88
N LEU A 150 -2.02 -17.50 -11.56
CA LEU A 150 -2.65 -16.27 -12.02
C LEU A 150 -3.72 -16.59 -13.08
N LEU A 151 -4.93 -16.09 -12.87
CA LEU A 151 -6.01 -16.17 -13.86
C LEU A 151 -5.94 -14.96 -14.80
N TRP A 152 -5.94 -13.77 -14.20
CA TRP A 152 -5.76 -12.49 -14.90
C TRP A 152 -5.58 -11.35 -13.91
N SER A 153 -4.96 -10.27 -14.38
CA SER A 153 -4.84 -9.02 -13.65
C SER A 153 -5.78 -7.97 -14.22
N ALA A 154 -6.53 -7.28 -13.36
CA ALA A 154 -7.30 -6.11 -13.70
C ALA A 154 -6.50 -4.83 -13.47
N HIS A 155 -6.46 -3.99 -14.50
CA HIS A 155 -5.96 -2.63 -14.47
C HIS A 155 -7.11 -1.65 -14.62
N LYS A 156 -6.86 -0.38 -14.32
CA LYS A 156 -7.79 0.66 -14.73
C LYS A 156 -7.96 0.62 -16.26
N ASP A 157 -9.20 0.83 -16.71
CA ASP A 157 -9.67 0.83 -18.09
C ASP A 157 -9.71 -0.56 -18.77
N ASP A 158 -9.39 -1.64 -18.05
CA ASP A 158 -9.65 -3.00 -18.53
C ASP A 158 -11.16 -3.26 -18.65
N ILE A 159 -11.52 -4.08 -19.65
CA ILE A 159 -12.90 -4.50 -19.90
C ILE A 159 -13.13 -5.90 -19.33
N LEU A 160 -14.21 -6.02 -18.56
CA LEU A 160 -14.69 -7.26 -17.99
C LEU A 160 -16.03 -7.62 -18.62
N LEU A 161 -16.25 -8.91 -18.84
CA LEU A 161 -17.53 -9.49 -19.18
C LEU A 161 -18.08 -10.19 -17.94
N LEU A 162 -19.28 -9.82 -17.51
CA LEU A 162 -19.97 -10.37 -16.35
C LEU A 162 -21.36 -10.82 -16.75
N ASP A 163 -21.93 -11.79 -16.04
CA ASP A 163 -23.36 -12.04 -16.15
C ASP A 163 -24.16 -10.80 -15.72
N ASP A 164 -25.25 -10.51 -16.42
CA ASP A 164 -26.14 -9.42 -16.05
C ASP A 164 -27.00 -9.86 -14.85
N PRO A 165 -26.90 -9.20 -13.68
CA PRO A 165 -27.72 -9.57 -12.53
C PRO A 165 -29.22 -9.42 -12.80
N ASP A 166 -29.60 -8.55 -13.74
CA ASP A 166 -31.00 -8.34 -14.14
C ASP A 166 -31.47 -9.34 -15.21
N ASN A 167 -30.53 -9.97 -15.93
CA ASN A 167 -30.83 -10.96 -16.96
C ASN A 167 -29.68 -11.97 -17.12
N LEU A 168 -29.78 -13.09 -16.40
CA LEU A 168 -28.75 -14.14 -16.38
C LEU A 168 -28.45 -14.80 -17.74
N ASN A 169 -29.33 -14.61 -18.74
CA ASN A 169 -29.09 -15.09 -20.11
C ASN A 169 -28.23 -14.12 -20.93
N ASN A 170 -27.88 -12.97 -20.38
CA ASN A 170 -27.07 -11.95 -21.02
C ASN A 170 -25.79 -11.69 -20.22
N ARG A 171 -24.73 -11.28 -20.92
CA ARG A 171 -23.49 -10.83 -20.30
C ARG A 171 -23.23 -9.38 -20.65
N VAL A 172 -22.90 -8.59 -19.64
CA VAL A 172 -22.65 -7.16 -19.75
C VAL A 172 -21.17 -6.85 -19.71
N ARG A 173 -20.76 -5.88 -20.54
CA ARG A 173 -19.41 -5.35 -20.52
C ARG A 173 -19.31 -4.25 -19.48
N MET A 174 -18.28 -4.32 -18.65
CA MET A 174 -18.00 -3.37 -17.58
C MET A 174 -16.55 -2.91 -17.69
N ILE A 175 -16.29 -1.63 -17.43
CA ILE A 175 -14.93 -1.04 -17.42
C ILE A 175 -14.49 -0.89 -15.97
N VAL A 176 -13.27 -1.32 -15.67
CA VAL A 176 -12.62 -1.09 -14.38
C VAL A 176 -12.21 0.38 -14.28
N VAL A 177 -12.77 1.14 -13.33
CA VAL A 177 -12.45 2.58 -13.20
C VAL A 177 -11.63 2.91 -11.97
N LYS A 178 -11.62 2.03 -10.96
CA LYS A 178 -10.77 2.16 -9.77
C LYS A 178 -10.55 0.82 -9.08
N ILE A 179 -9.40 0.72 -8.43
CA ILE A 179 -9.00 -0.42 -7.60
C ILE A 179 -8.73 0.14 -6.21
N LYS A 180 -9.49 -0.32 -5.20
CA LYS A 180 -9.36 0.10 -3.81
C LYS A 180 -9.24 -1.13 -2.93
N ASP A 181 -8.67 -0.95 -1.74
CA ASP A 181 -8.57 -2.03 -0.76
C ASP A 181 -9.90 -2.78 -0.56
N GLY A 182 -9.87 -4.09 -0.80
CA GLY A 182 -11.03 -4.98 -0.73
C GLY A 182 -12.17 -4.76 -1.72
N ARG A 183 -12.09 -3.82 -2.68
CA ARG A 183 -13.15 -3.55 -3.68
C ARG A 183 -12.62 -3.09 -5.03
N MET A 184 -13.27 -3.53 -6.11
CA MET A 184 -13.05 -3.03 -7.46
C MET A 184 -14.26 -2.23 -7.94
N GLY A 185 -14.00 -1.01 -8.41
CA GLY A 185 -15.01 -0.13 -8.98
C GLY A 185 -15.14 -0.36 -10.48
N VAL A 186 -16.34 -0.70 -10.93
CA VAL A 186 -16.67 -0.94 -12.34
C VAL A 186 -17.88 -0.12 -12.78
N VAL A 187 -17.92 0.24 -14.06
CA VAL A 187 -19.06 0.93 -14.70
C VAL A 187 -19.49 0.18 -15.95
N LYS A 188 -20.79 0.17 -16.26
CA LYS A 188 -21.30 -0.47 -17.47
C LYS A 188 -20.76 0.27 -18.71
N CYS A 189 -20.33 -0.50 -19.71
CA CYS A 189 -20.07 0.02 -21.05
C CYS A 189 -21.43 0.43 -21.64
N THR A 190 -21.76 1.72 -21.55
CA THR A 190 -22.95 2.29 -22.18
C THR A 190 -22.57 3.17 -23.36
N ASP A 191 -23.53 3.41 -24.25
CA ASP A 191 -23.43 4.45 -25.28
C ASP A 191 -22.96 5.77 -24.65
N ALA A 192 -22.13 6.51 -25.37
CA ALA A 192 -21.60 7.79 -24.94
C ALA A 192 -22.71 8.81 -24.62
N ARG A 193 -23.87 8.69 -25.28
CA ARG A 193 -25.06 9.52 -25.04
C ARG A 193 -25.66 9.31 -23.65
N ASP A 194 -25.45 8.13 -23.04
CA ASP A 194 -25.98 7.77 -21.72
C ASP A 194 -24.99 8.06 -20.58
N ALA A 195 -23.90 8.80 -20.85
CA ALA A 195 -22.82 9.03 -19.89
C ALA A 195 -23.28 9.65 -18.55
N ARG A 196 -24.41 10.38 -18.54
CA ARG A 196 -24.99 11.00 -17.34
C ARG A 196 -25.58 9.99 -16.34
N ASN A 197 -25.86 8.76 -16.78
CA ASN A 197 -26.51 7.72 -15.96
C ASN A 197 -25.56 6.58 -15.56
N ARG A 198 -24.24 6.77 -15.70
CA ARG A 198 -23.26 5.73 -15.34
C ARG A 198 -23.18 5.55 -13.82
N SER A 199 -23.79 4.49 -13.32
CA SER A 199 -23.68 4.07 -11.92
C SER A 199 -22.37 3.33 -11.68
N LEU A 200 -21.60 3.83 -10.71
CA LEU A 200 -20.36 3.20 -10.25
C LEU A 200 -20.69 2.08 -9.27
N LEU A 201 -20.31 0.85 -9.64
CA LEU A 201 -20.46 -0.32 -8.77
C LEU A 201 -19.12 -0.64 -8.10
N GLU A 202 -19.05 -0.47 -6.79
CA GLU A 202 -17.90 -0.90 -5.98
C GLU A 202 -18.16 -2.26 -5.35
N MET A 203 -17.55 -3.29 -5.93
CA MET A 203 -17.89 -4.67 -5.57
C MET A 203 -16.69 -5.45 -5.03
N GLY A 204 -16.97 -6.44 -4.18
CA GLY A 204 -15.98 -7.38 -3.62
C GLY A 204 -15.79 -8.63 -4.49
N LEU A 205 -14.80 -9.47 -4.17
CA LEU A 205 -14.48 -10.71 -4.89
C LEU A 205 -15.69 -11.63 -5.09
N LYS A 206 -16.54 -11.78 -4.06
CA LYS A 206 -17.74 -12.63 -4.12
C LYS A 206 -18.63 -12.27 -5.30
N PHE A 207 -18.89 -10.97 -5.52
CA PHE A 207 -19.70 -10.51 -6.63
C PHE A 207 -19.09 -10.93 -7.97
N PHE A 208 -17.80 -10.73 -8.18
CA PHE A 208 -17.14 -11.09 -9.44
C PHE A 208 -17.13 -12.60 -9.70
N LYS A 209 -17.05 -13.42 -8.65
CA LYS A 209 -17.20 -14.88 -8.76
C LYS A 209 -18.64 -15.28 -9.10
N ASP A 210 -19.60 -14.74 -8.37
CA ASP A 210 -21.03 -15.04 -8.56
C ASP A 210 -21.50 -14.65 -9.97
N GLN A 211 -20.97 -13.55 -10.51
CA GLN A 211 -21.26 -13.07 -11.87
C GLN A 211 -20.30 -13.62 -12.93
N ARG A 212 -19.51 -14.64 -12.59
CA ARG A 212 -18.56 -15.32 -13.49
C ARG A 212 -17.73 -14.33 -14.32
N ALA A 213 -17.12 -13.37 -13.64
CA ALA A 213 -16.39 -12.29 -14.28
C ALA A 213 -15.22 -12.84 -15.12
N GLN A 214 -14.98 -12.22 -16.25
CA GLN A 214 -13.95 -12.63 -17.20
C GLN A 214 -13.34 -11.38 -17.82
N ARG A 215 -12.01 -11.23 -17.75
CA ARG A 215 -11.33 -10.17 -18.48
C ARG A 215 -11.36 -10.48 -19.98
N ILE A 216 -11.51 -9.45 -20.80
CA ILE A 216 -11.44 -9.56 -22.26
C ILE A 216 -10.51 -8.50 -22.83
N ILE A 217 -9.91 -8.79 -23.99
CA ILE A 217 -9.22 -7.80 -24.83
C ILE A 217 -10.12 -7.55 -26.03
N THR A 218 -10.25 -6.29 -26.44
CA THR A 218 -11.02 -5.90 -27.62
C THR A 218 -10.12 -5.31 -28.70
N ASN A 219 -10.52 -5.44 -29.97
CA ASN A 219 -9.93 -4.67 -31.05
C ASN A 219 -10.38 -3.20 -31.02
N HIS A 220 -9.92 -2.41 -32.00
CA HIS A 220 -10.29 -1.00 -32.15
C HIS A 220 -11.78 -0.76 -32.47
N LEU A 221 -12.52 -1.79 -32.89
CA LEU A 221 -13.97 -1.76 -33.11
C LEU A 221 -14.77 -2.15 -31.86
N GLY A 222 -14.09 -2.54 -30.77
CA GLY A 222 -14.72 -2.98 -29.53
C GLY A 222 -15.21 -4.43 -29.57
N GLU A 223 -14.77 -5.24 -30.55
CA GLU A 223 -15.06 -6.67 -30.59
C GLU A 223 -14.07 -7.45 -29.73
N PRO A 224 -14.52 -8.43 -28.92
CA PRO A 224 -13.61 -9.25 -28.12
C PRO A 224 -12.70 -10.09 -29.02
N THR A 225 -11.39 -9.98 -28.83
CA THR A 225 -10.37 -10.76 -29.56
C THR A 225 -9.71 -11.81 -28.68
N TYR A 226 -9.74 -11.64 -27.35
CA TYR A 226 -9.19 -12.60 -26.41
C TYR A 226 -10.01 -12.65 -25.12
N PHE A 227 -10.14 -13.86 -24.57
CA PHE A 227 -10.89 -14.14 -23.36
C PHE A 227 -9.98 -14.81 -22.34
N PHE A 228 -9.83 -14.19 -21.18
CA PHE A 228 -9.11 -14.79 -20.06
C PHE A 228 -9.96 -15.89 -19.39
N PRO A 229 -9.39 -16.71 -18.49
CA PRO A 229 -10.16 -17.64 -17.68
C PRO A 229 -11.30 -16.93 -16.92
N MET A 230 -12.46 -17.57 -16.89
CA MET A 230 -13.62 -17.10 -16.13
C MET A 230 -13.39 -17.32 -14.64
N LEU A 231 -13.87 -16.42 -13.78
CA LEU A 231 -13.86 -16.66 -12.33
C LEU A 231 -15.00 -17.60 -11.97
N ASN A 232 -14.78 -18.91 -12.09
CA ASN A 232 -15.66 -19.93 -11.57
C ASN A 232 -14.90 -20.81 -10.57
N GLU A 233 -15.56 -21.15 -9.47
CA GLU A 233 -15.06 -22.28 -8.67
C GLU A 233 -15.37 -23.54 -9.48
N GLN A 234 -14.33 -24.29 -9.88
CA GLN A 234 -14.52 -25.65 -10.34
C GLN A 234 -15.14 -26.42 -9.16
N LYS A 235 -16.40 -26.80 -9.30
CA LYS A 235 -17.08 -27.71 -8.38
C LYS A 235 -16.65 -29.14 -8.68
#